data_AF-A0A7Y6XQZ2-F1
#
_entry.id   AF-A0A7Y6XQZ2-F1
#
_cell.length_a   1.000
_cell.length_b   1.000
_cell.length_c   1.000
_cell.angle_alpha   90.00
_cell.angle_beta   90.00
_cell.angle_gamma   90.00
#
_symmetry.space_group_name_H-M   'P 1'
#
loop_
_entity.id
_entity.type
_entity.pdbx_description
1 polymer ?
#
loop_
_entity_poly.entity_id
_entity_poly.type
_entity_poly.pdbx_seq_one_letter_code
_entity_poly.pdbx_strand_id
1 'polypeptide(L)'
;IEELLNKEIQYLIGQQAGLEKTLNSNGQSETTHMEPQTKEEWESQLSLFFEANIDKPGLREAYHEEDLSTVDGMSTKIYSAKSSKSFVQTLELLYNNEVLKQINIQTSEKNEVYTSGRNLKLFLDNGGQHIVGFDVSGDEKMRMKEAMNFEVKAVITY
;
A
#
# COMPACT_ATOMS: atom_id res chain seq x y z
N ILE A 1 0.27 -9.09 6.24
CA ILE A 1 0.58 -7.62 6.22
C ILE A 1 0.29 -6.93 7.55
N GLU A 2 -0.89 -7.12 8.12
CA GLU A 2 -1.33 -6.45 9.35
C GLU A 2 -0.35 -6.57 10.53
N GLU A 3 0.28 -7.74 10.73
CA GLU A 3 1.30 -7.92 11.76
C GLU A 3 2.54 -7.03 11.53
N LEU A 4 2.98 -6.89 10.27
CA LEU A 4 4.09 -6.02 9.89
C LEU A 4 3.76 -4.55 10.20
N LEU A 5 2.58 -4.09 9.80
CA LEU A 5 2.14 -2.71 10.06
C LEU A 5 2.05 -2.43 11.56
N ASN A 6 1.46 -3.35 12.34
CA ASN A 6 1.35 -3.19 13.79
C ASN A 6 2.72 -3.09 14.48
N LYS A 7 3.69 -3.91 14.09
CA LYS A 7 5.06 -3.83 14.62
C LYS A 7 5.73 -2.52 14.24
N GLU A 8 5.55 -2.09 12.99
CA GLU A 8 6.16 -0.86 12.52
C GLU A 8 5.60 0.37 13.23
N ILE A 9 4.29 0.44 13.47
CA ILE A 9 3.69 1.57 14.19
C ILE A 9 4.32 1.72 15.60
N GLN A 10 4.59 0.61 16.29
CA GLN A 10 5.27 0.67 17.59
C GLN A 10 6.70 1.22 17.47
N TYR A 11 7.41 0.81 16.42
CA TYR A 11 8.76 1.31 16.13
C TYR A 11 8.75 2.82 15.82
N LEU A 12 7.87 3.28 14.92
CA LEU A 12 7.76 4.68 14.52
C LEU A 12 7.43 5.60 15.70
N ILE A 13 6.51 5.20 16.58
CA ILE A 13 6.21 5.92 17.82
C ILE A 13 7.44 5.98 18.73
N GLY A 14 8.15 4.85 18.89
CA GLY A 14 9.36 4.78 19.71
C GLY A 14 10.51 5.64 19.19
N GLN A 15 10.57 5.87 17.87
CA GLN A 15 11.55 6.77 17.23
C GLN A 15 11.07 8.22 17.15
N GLN A 16 9.85 8.54 17.59
CA GLN A 16 9.23 9.85 17.37
C GLN A 16 9.26 10.27 15.89
N ALA A 17 9.08 9.31 14.99
CA ALA A 17 9.15 9.54 13.56
C ALA A 17 8.05 10.50 13.08
N GLY A 18 8.37 11.28 12.05
CA GLY A 18 7.43 12.10 11.31
C GLY A 18 7.09 11.50 9.94
N LEU A 19 6.23 12.20 9.20
CA LEU A 19 5.79 11.83 7.87
C LEU A 19 5.69 13.08 7.00
N GLU A 20 6.40 13.09 5.87
CA GLU A 20 6.20 14.07 4.81
C GLU A 20 5.32 13.45 3.73
N LYS A 21 4.18 14.08 3.40
CA LYS A 21 3.28 13.65 2.33
C LYS A 21 3.20 14.70 1.25
N THR A 22 3.39 14.28 0.00
CA THR A 22 3.16 15.10 -1.19
C THR A 22 1.94 14.56 -1.94
N LEU A 23 0.89 15.37 -2.06
CA LEU A 23 -0.31 15.09 -2.86
C LEU A 23 -0.18 15.79 -4.22
N ASN A 24 -0.26 15.01 -5.29
CA ASN A 24 -0.39 15.49 -6.65
C ASN A 24 -1.82 15.22 -7.14
N SER A 25 -2.54 16.26 -7.52
CA SER A 25 -3.87 16.15 -8.13
C SER A 25 -4.05 17.22 -9.19
N ASN A 26 -4.48 16.83 -10.39
CA ASN A 26 -4.75 17.74 -11.51
C ASN A 26 -3.61 18.74 -11.81
N GLY A 27 -2.35 18.31 -11.65
CA GLY A 27 -1.15 19.12 -11.91
C GLY A 27 -0.78 20.10 -10.80
N GLN A 28 -1.51 20.10 -9.67
CA GLN A 28 -1.12 20.83 -8.45
C GLN A 28 -0.48 19.86 -7.47
N SER A 29 0.53 20.35 -6.75
CA SER A 29 1.26 19.59 -5.73
C SER A 29 1.18 20.32 -4.40
N GLU A 30 0.86 19.59 -3.33
CA GLU A 30 0.82 20.09 -1.97
C GLU A 30 1.62 19.15 -1.06
N THR A 31 2.56 19.70 -0.29
CA THR A 31 3.37 18.93 0.66
C THR A 31 2.96 19.30 2.09
N THR A 32 2.67 18.27 2.90
CA THR A 32 2.31 18.40 4.31
C THR A 32 3.28 17.59 5.17
N HIS A 33 3.73 18.19 6.27
CA HIS A 33 4.48 17.49 7.30
C HIS A 33 3.56 17.15 8.46
N MET A 34 3.68 15.93 8.98
CA MET A 34 2.94 15.44 10.14
C MET A 34 3.91 14.79 11.12
N GLU A 35 3.55 14.83 12.40
CA GLU A 35 4.27 14.15 13.46
C GLU A 35 3.30 13.26 14.25
N PRO A 36 2.86 12.11 13.70
CA PRO A 36 1.93 11.22 14.39
C PRO A 36 2.57 10.68 15.68
N GLN A 37 1.94 10.93 16.82
CA GLN A 37 2.41 10.55 18.15
C GLN A 37 1.70 9.31 18.71
N THR A 38 0.49 8.99 18.20
CA THR A 38 -0.28 7.85 18.70
C THR A 38 -0.42 6.73 17.67
N LYS A 39 -0.82 5.56 18.16
CA LYS A 39 -1.10 4.39 17.32
C LYS A 39 -2.21 4.71 16.32
N GLU A 40 -3.28 5.35 16.75
CA GLU A 40 -4.45 5.68 15.93
C GLU A 40 -4.10 6.65 14.80
N GLU A 41 -3.22 7.62 15.07
CA GLU A 41 -2.77 8.57 14.05
C GLU A 41 -1.96 7.87 12.96
N TRP A 42 -1.07 6.94 13.33
CA TRP A 42 -0.33 6.11 12.38
C TRP A 42 -1.22 5.12 11.63
N GLU A 43 -2.15 4.46 12.32
CA GLU A 43 -3.13 3.57 11.69
C GLU A 43 -3.97 4.32 10.65
N SER A 44 -4.32 5.58 10.91
CA SER A 44 -5.01 6.43 9.93
C SER A 44 -4.17 6.62 8.66
N GLN A 45 -2.87 6.88 8.78
CA GLN A 45 -1.97 7.05 7.62
C GLN A 45 -1.79 5.76 6.81
N LEU A 46 -1.82 4.61 7.48
CA LEU A 46 -1.60 3.28 6.87
C LEU A 46 -2.90 2.52 6.58
N SER A 47 -4.05 3.14 6.81
CA SER A 47 -5.39 2.51 6.75
C SER A 47 -5.66 1.70 5.48
N LEU A 48 -5.29 2.24 4.31
CA LEU A 48 -5.45 1.57 3.02
C LEU A 48 -4.71 0.23 2.95
N PHE A 49 -3.55 0.10 3.60
CA PHE A 49 -2.79 -1.14 3.65
C PHE A 49 -3.40 -2.16 4.62
N PHE A 50 -4.02 -1.70 5.72
CA PHE A 50 -4.80 -2.56 6.62
C PHE A 50 -6.06 -3.11 5.93
N GLU A 51 -6.78 -2.26 5.20
CA GLU A 51 -7.97 -2.64 4.45
C GLU A 51 -7.64 -3.72 3.40
N ALA A 52 -6.51 -3.55 2.72
CA ALA A 52 -6.03 -4.45 1.68
C ALA A 52 -5.32 -5.72 2.19
N ASN A 53 -5.42 -6.03 3.49
CA ASN A 53 -4.87 -7.26 4.04
C ASN A 53 -5.66 -8.50 3.54
N ILE A 54 -5.00 -9.31 2.70
CA ILE A 54 -5.58 -10.56 2.16
C ILE A 54 -5.44 -11.76 3.12
N ASP A 55 -4.69 -11.62 4.22
CA ASP A 55 -4.44 -12.71 5.19
C ASP A 55 -5.66 -13.07 6.07
N LYS A 56 -6.84 -12.49 5.78
CA LYS A 56 -8.06 -12.73 6.55
C LYS A 56 -8.58 -14.16 6.35
N PRO A 57 -9.14 -14.82 7.38
CA PRO A 57 -9.75 -16.14 7.24
C PRO A 57 -10.78 -16.16 6.10
N GLY A 58 -10.69 -17.18 5.23
CA GLY A 58 -11.57 -17.33 4.05
C GLY A 58 -11.09 -16.63 2.77
N LEU A 59 -10.07 -15.76 2.84
CA LEU A 59 -9.51 -15.11 1.64
C LEU A 59 -8.39 -15.90 0.98
N ARG A 60 -7.64 -16.76 1.70
CA ARG A 60 -6.49 -17.49 1.11
C ARG A 60 -6.85 -18.32 -0.12
N GLU A 61 -8.01 -18.98 -0.12
CA GLU A 61 -8.46 -19.77 -1.27
C GLU A 61 -8.99 -18.89 -2.42
N ALA A 62 -9.20 -17.59 -2.19
CA ALA A 62 -9.71 -16.64 -3.17
C ALA A 62 -8.61 -16.07 -4.09
N TYR A 63 -7.33 -16.43 -3.89
CA TYR A 63 -6.20 -15.98 -4.69
C TYR A 63 -5.43 -17.15 -5.30
N HIS A 64 -4.88 -16.93 -6.48
CA HIS A 64 -3.80 -17.74 -7.06
C HIS A 64 -2.47 -17.21 -6.53
N GLU A 65 -1.58 -18.12 -6.15
CA GLU A 65 -0.23 -17.81 -5.68
C GLU A 65 0.76 -18.20 -6.78
N GLU A 66 1.64 -17.26 -7.14
CA GLU A 66 2.70 -17.45 -8.13
C GLU A 66 4.02 -16.90 -7.58
N ASP A 67 5.10 -17.65 -7.74
CA ASP A 67 6.45 -17.20 -7.41
C ASP A 67 7.24 -16.98 -8.70
N LEU A 68 7.64 -15.74 -8.95
CA LEU A 68 8.51 -15.37 -10.05
C LEU A 68 9.92 -15.18 -9.50
N SER A 69 10.80 -16.14 -9.76
CA SER A 69 12.23 -15.98 -9.51
C SER A 69 12.87 -15.33 -10.74
N THR A 70 13.56 -14.22 -10.55
CA THR A 70 14.32 -13.55 -11.62
C THR A 70 15.83 -13.72 -11.41
N VAL A 71 16.59 -13.43 -12.45
CA VAL A 71 18.06 -13.41 -12.41
C VAL A 71 18.50 -12.26 -11.48
N ASP A 72 19.66 -12.39 -10.83
CA ASP A 72 20.26 -11.38 -9.93
C ASP A 72 19.62 -11.24 -8.54
N GLY A 73 19.06 -12.32 -7.98
CA GLY A 73 18.62 -12.37 -6.58
C GLY A 73 17.30 -11.64 -6.31
N MET A 74 16.66 -11.09 -7.33
CA MET A 74 15.31 -10.55 -7.25
C MET A 74 14.27 -11.66 -7.37
N SER A 75 13.28 -11.67 -6.49
CA SER A 75 12.13 -12.55 -6.61
C SER A 75 10.85 -11.81 -6.24
N THR A 76 9.75 -12.22 -6.85
CA THR A 76 8.44 -11.64 -6.61
C THR A 76 7.46 -12.75 -6.28
N LYS A 77 6.77 -12.60 -5.15
CA LYS A 77 5.63 -13.44 -4.81
C LYS A 77 4.34 -12.70 -5.12
N ILE A 78 3.47 -13.30 -5.93
CA ILE A 78 2.26 -12.66 -6.46
C ILE A 78 1.04 -13.42 -5.98
N TYR A 79 0.07 -12.69 -5.46
CA TYR A 79 -1.27 -13.18 -5.13
C TYR A 79 -2.30 -12.48 -6.02
N SER A 80 -2.92 -13.22 -6.92
CA SER A 80 -3.89 -12.71 -7.91
C SER A 80 -5.29 -13.20 -7.60
N ALA A 81 -6.27 -12.30 -7.53
CA ALA A 81 -7.64 -12.66 -7.20
C ALA A 81 -8.25 -13.59 -8.25
N LYS A 82 -8.91 -14.66 -7.80
CA LYS A 82 -9.68 -15.57 -8.67
C LYS A 82 -10.98 -14.94 -9.18
N SER A 83 -11.47 -13.93 -8.47
CA SER A 83 -12.72 -13.24 -8.79
C SER A 83 -12.46 -11.76 -9.02
N SER A 84 -13.02 -11.23 -10.11
CA SER A 84 -13.02 -9.79 -10.37
C SER A 84 -13.83 -8.98 -9.35
N LYS A 85 -14.57 -9.64 -8.44
CA LYS A 85 -15.31 -8.99 -7.35
C LYS A 85 -14.48 -8.80 -6.08
N SER A 86 -13.30 -9.42 -5.98
CA SER A 86 -12.42 -9.23 -4.83
C SER A 86 -11.97 -7.78 -4.74
N PHE A 87 -11.94 -7.21 -3.54
CA PHE A 87 -11.48 -5.82 -3.38
C PHE A 87 -10.00 -5.67 -3.77
N VAL A 88 -9.14 -6.56 -3.26
CA VAL A 88 -7.75 -6.68 -3.70
C VAL A 88 -7.72 -7.55 -4.95
N GLN A 89 -7.19 -7.01 -6.04
CA GLN A 89 -7.02 -7.71 -7.31
C GLN A 89 -5.65 -8.40 -7.37
N THR A 90 -4.61 -7.71 -6.93
CA THR A 90 -3.24 -8.20 -6.97
C THR A 90 -2.49 -7.75 -5.74
N LEU A 91 -1.67 -8.63 -5.18
CA LEU A 91 -0.72 -8.31 -4.12
C LEU A 91 0.63 -8.91 -4.47
N GLU A 92 1.64 -8.07 -4.58
CA GLU A 92 3.00 -8.48 -4.95
C GLU A 92 3.96 -8.16 -3.80
N LEU A 93 4.79 -9.13 -3.45
CA LEU A 93 5.86 -8.99 -2.48
C LEU A 93 7.17 -9.08 -3.24
N LEU A 94 7.91 -7.99 -3.32
CA LEU A 94 9.16 -7.89 -4.07
C LEU A 94 10.33 -8.05 -3.09
N TYR A 95 11.17 -9.04 -3.36
CA TYR A 95 12.34 -9.39 -2.58
C TYR A 95 13.62 -9.13 -3.36
N ASN A 96 14.67 -8.78 -2.63
CA ASN A 96 16.03 -8.74 -3.14
C ASN A 96 16.93 -9.51 -2.16
N ASN A 97 17.52 -10.61 -2.63
CA ASN A 97 18.29 -11.56 -1.83
C ASN A 97 17.51 -12.01 -0.58
N GLU A 98 16.26 -12.46 -0.78
CA GLU A 98 15.32 -12.91 0.26
C GLU A 98 14.85 -11.81 1.25
N VAL A 99 15.33 -10.57 1.10
CA VAL A 99 14.89 -9.44 1.91
C VAL A 99 13.73 -8.74 1.23
N LEU A 100 12.58 -8.62 1.91
CA LEU A 100 11.42 -7.89 1.40
C LEU A 100 11.77 -6.40 1.25
N LYS A 101 11.54 -5.85 0.06
CA LYS A 101 11.83 -4.44 -0.27
C LYS A 101 10.58 -3.62 -0.53
N GLN A 102 9.57 -4.24 -1.11
CA GLN A 102 8.39 -3.51 -1.53
C GLN A 102 7.17 -4.43 -1.50
N ILE A 103 6.03 -3.84 -1.14
CA ILE A 103 4.72 -4.46 -1.27
C ILE A 103 3.92 -3.63 -2.27
N ASN A 104 3.48 -4.23 -3.36
CA ASN A 104 2.54 -3.59 -4.30
C ASN A 104 1.16 -4.18 -4.10
N ILE A 105 0.14 -3.33 -4.10
CA ILE A 105 -1.24 -3.77 -4.02
C ILE A 105 -2.07 -3.03 -5.04
N GLN A 106 -2.84 -3.77 -5.83
CA GLN A 106 -3.85 -3.21 -6.70
C GLN A 106 -5.23 -3.53 -6.13
N THR A 107 -6.04 -2.50 -5.91
CA THR A 107 -7.43 -2.64 -5.44
C THR A 107 -8.40 -2.12 -6.49
N SER A 108 -9.57 -2.74 -6.56
CA SER A 108 -10.66 -2.29 -7.43
C SER A 108 -11.97 -2.35 -6.68
N GLU A 109 -12.71 -1.25 -6.71
CA GLU A 109 -14.08 -1.16 -6.21
C GLU A 109 -15.00 -0.67 -7.32
N LYS A 110 -16.14 -1.34 -7.50
CA LYS A 110 -17.12 -0.99 -8.51
C LYS A 110 -18.52 -1.20 -7.98
N ASN A 111 -19.34 -0.15 -8.09
CA ASN A 111 -20.78 -0.23 -7.88
C ASN A 111 -21.51 0.53 -9.00
N GLU A 112 -22.82 0.71 -8.85
CA GLU A 112 -23.65 1.36 -9.89
C GLU A 112 -23.31 2.83 -10.09
N VAL A 113 -22.72 3.49 -9.09
CA VAL A 113 -22.48 4.94 -9.03
C VAL A 113 -21.06 5.30 -9.47
N TYR A 114 -20.06 4.52 -9.04
CA TYR A 114 -18.66 4.79 -9.32
C TYR A 114 -17.82 3.53 -9.57
N THR A 115 -16.65 3.75 -10.17
CA THR A 115 -15.55 2.77 -10.22
C THR A 115 -14.30 3.45 -9.71
N SER A 116 -13.60 2.81 -8.78
CA SER A 116 -12.35 3.29 -8.20
C SER A 116 -11.28 2.21 -8.29
N GLY A 117 -10.16 2.57 -8.93
CA GLY A 117 -8.93 1.78 -8.93
C GLY A 117 -7.89 2.46 -8.05
N ARG A 118 -7.14 1.69 -7.26
CA ARG A 118 -5.98 2.22 -6.53
C ARG A 118 -4.78 1.29 -6.66
N ASN A 119 -3.60 1.91 -6.73
CA ASN A 119 -2.32 1.24 -6.60
C ASN A 119 -1.66 1.74 -5.33
N LEU A 120 -1.33 0.82 -4.44
CA LEU A 120 -0.62 1.08 -3.20
C LEU A 120 0.79 0.50 -3.32
N LYS A 121 1.80 1.25 -2.86
CA LYS A 121 3.16 0.76 -2.73
C LYS A 121 3.66 1.04 -1.33
N LEU A 122 4.20 0.04 -0.67
CA LEU A 122 4.88 0.18 0.62
C LEU A 122 6.37 -0.09 0.40
N PHE A 123 7.24 0.80 0.86
CA PHE A 123 8.69 0.67 0.70
C PHE A 123 9.33 0.34 2.03
N LEU A 124 10.19 -0.68 2.04
CA LEU A 124 10.96 -1.07 3.21
C LEU A 124 12.43 -0.69 3.07
N ASP A 125 13.08 -0.55 4.22
CA ASP A 125 14.48 -0.25 4.34
C ASP A 125 15.39 -1.37 3.79
N ASN A 126 16.71 -1.16 3.90
CA ASN A 126 17.67 -2.16 3.46
C ASN A 126 17.62 -3.46 4.28
N GLY A 127 17.18 -3.41 5.53
CA GLY A 127 16.95 -4.60 6.35
C GLY A 127 15.63 -5.31 6.06
N GLY A 128 14.69 -4.68 5.35
CA GLY A 128 13.34 -5.20 5.15
C GLY A 128 12.48 -5.23 6.42
N GLN A 129 12.86 -4.45 7.43
CA GLN A 129 12.25 -4.45 8.75
C GLN A 129 11.37 -3.22 8.98
N HIS A 130 11.77 -2.09 8.40
CA HIS A 130 11.14 -0.80 8.66
C HIS A 130 10.58 -0.17 7.40
N ILE A 131 9.46 0.50 7.52
CA ILE A 131 8.85 1.25 6.43
C ILE A 131 9.62 2.56 6.28
N VAL A 132 10.02 2.87 5.05
CA VAL A 132 10.69 4.14 4.73
C VAL A 132 9.76 5.12 4.01
N GLY A 133 8.65 4.62 3.49
CA GLY A 133 7.65 5.42 2.82
C GLY A 133 6.57 4.58 2.16
N PHE A 134 5.60 5.25 1.55
CA PHE A 134 4.55 4.61 0.78
C PHE A 134 3.98 5.54 -0.29
N ASP A 135 3.49 4.95 -1.37
CA ASP A 135 2.77 5.66 -2.42
C ASP A 135 1.33 5.14 -2.52
N VAL A 136 0.40 6.05 -2.82
CA VAL A 136 -0.99 5.76 -3.13
C VAL A 136 -1.35 6.52 -4.39
N SER A 137 -1.67 5.83 -5.46
CA SER A 137 -2.27 6.46 -6.65
C SER A 137 -3.63 5.86 -6.93
N GLY A 138 -4.50 6.64 -7.54
CA GLY A 138 -5.82 6.17 -7.87
C GLY A 138 -6.50 6.98 -8.95
N ASP A 139 -7.42 6.29 -9.60
CA ASP A 139 -8.38 6.86 -10.53
C ASP A 139 -9.79 6.63 -9.96
N GLU A 140 -10.59 7.70 -9.92
CA GLU A 140 -12.00 7.61 -9.58
C GLU A 140 -12.84 8.13 -10.74
N LYS A 141 -13.73 7.28 -11.25
CA LYS A 141 -14.66 7.62 -12.31
C LYS A 141 -16.10 7.51 -11.81
N MET A 142 -16.78 8.65 -11.80
CA MET A 142 -18.22 8.74 -11.55
C MET A 142 -18.98 8.85 -12.88
N ARG A 143 -20.21 8.31 -12.96
CA ARG A 143 -21.01 8.33 -14.20
C ARG A 143 -21.31 9.73 -14.76
N MET A 144 -21.21 10.79 -13.96
CA MET A 144 -21.63 12.16 -14.31
C MET A 144 -20.54 13.23 -14.10
N LYS A 145 -19.31 12.85 -13.79
CA LYS A 145 -18.19 13.79 -13.56
C LYS A 145 -16.94 13.36 -14.31
N GLU A 146 -16.03 14.30 -14.51
CA GLU A 146 -14.69 14.00 -15.01
C GLU A 146 -13.96 13.07 -14.04
N ALA A 147 -13.12 12.20 -14.59
CA ALA A 147 -12.33 11.28 -13.78
C ALA A 147 -11.31 12.08 -12.96
N MET A 148 -11.20 11.78 -11.68
CA MET A 148 -10.19 12.37 -10.80
C MET A 148 -9.02 11.42 -10.69
N ASN A 149 -7.82 11.91 -10.97
CA ASN A 149 -6.58 11.18 -10.74
C ASN A 149 -5.81 11.87 -9.62
N PHE A 150 -5.28 11.08 -8.70
CA PHE A 150 -4.43 11.58 -7.63
C PHE A 150 -3.24 10.63 -7.40
N GLU A 151 -2.18 11.19 -6.84
CA GLU A 151 -1.03 10.46 -6.37
C GLU A 151 -0.59 11.08 -5.04
N VAL A 152 -0.40 10.26 -4.02
CA VAL A 152 0.18 10.63 -2.74
C VAL A 152 1.48 9.88 -2.59
N LYS A 153 2.56 10.60 -2.30
CA LYS A 153 3.86 10.03 -1.91
C LYS A 153 4.14 10.40 -0.49
N ALA A 154 4.54 9.43 0.32
CA ALA A 154 4.81 9.63 1.72
C ALA A 154 6.20 9.09 2.08
N VAL A 155 6.98 9.87 2.81
CA VAL A 155 8.32 9.51 3.27
C VAL A 155 8.38 9.65 4.79
N ILE A 156 8.89 8.61 5.46
CA ILE A 156 9.09 8.62 6.91
C ILE A 156 10.31 9.50 7.23
N THR A 157 10.18 10.37 8.22
CA THR A 157 11.25 11.27 8.67
C THR A 157 11.63 10.98 10.12
N TYR A 158 12.90 11.23 10.49
CA TYR A 158 13.44 11.01 11.83
C TYR A 158 14.24 12.24 12.30
#